data_AF-Q01QL5-F1
#
_entry.id   AF-Q01QL5-F1
#
_cell.length_a   1.000
_cell.length_b   1.000
_cell.length_c   1.000
_cell.angle_alpha   90.00
_cell.angle_beta   90.00
_cell.angle_gamma   90.00
#
_symmetry.space_group_name_H-M   'P 1'
#
loop_
_entity.id
_entity.type
_entity.pdbx_description
1 polymer ?
#
loop_
_entity_poly.entity_id
_entity_poly.type
_entity_poly.pdbx_seq_one_letter_code
_entity_poly.pdbx_strand_id
1 'polypeptide(L)'
;MPAATVVEQLAAARLELDRAGELLTSPSPASLDRCSSLLEATGRRLAEWQPRLAEHSGDPEALAEAWRLRRSFRRTERLLQGAGEFHSNWVSRRGAMTGGYTSAGDPAPVLHGHRISLQG
;
A
#
# COMPACT_ATOMS: atom_id res chain seq x y z
N MET A 1 -1.04 -29.73 -13.84
CA MET A 1 -0.51 -28.35 -13.95
C MET A 1 0.90 -28.39 -13.38
N PRO A 2 1.95 -28.07 -14.15
CA PRO A 2 3.29 -28.00 -13.55
C PRO A 2 3.30 -26.86 -12.52
N ALA A 3 3.99 -27.07 -11.40
CA ALA A 3 4.17 -26.02 -10.41
C ALA A 3 5.01 -24.90 -11.02
N ALA A 4 4.51 -23.66 -10.99
CA ALA A 4 5.23 -22.49 -11.46
C ALA A 4 6.57 -22.36 -10.71
N THR A 5 7.63 -21.99 -11.41
CA THR A 5 8.96 -21.83 -10.80
C THR A 5 8.95 -20.70 -9.77
N VAL A 6 9.91 -20.69 -8.84
CA VAL A 6 10.03 -19.61 -7.85
C VAL A 6 10.17 -18.24 -8.53
N VAL A 7 10.93 -18.18 -9.65
CA VAL A 7 11.10 -16.96 -10.46
C VAL A 7 9.76 -16.46 -11.01
N GLU A 8 8.94 -17.36 -11.57
CA GLU A 8 7.61 -17.00 -12.09
C GLU A 8 6.68 -16.48 -10.99
N GLN A 9 6.73 -17.10 -9.80
CA GLN A 9 5.92 -16.66 -8.65
C GLN A 9 6.34 -15.26 -8.17
N LEU A 10 7.65 -14.99 -8.10
CA LEU A 10 8.18 -13.66 -7.77
C LEU A 10 7.79 -12.62 -8.82
N ALA A 11 7.91 -12.96 -10.11
CA ALA A 11 7.56 -12.07 -11.21
C ALA A 11 6.06 -11.75 -11.25
N ALA A 12 5.21 -12.74 -10.99
CA ALA A 12 3.76 -12.55 -10.90
C ALA A 12 3.40 -11.62 -9.73
N ALA A 13 3.96 -11.85 -8.54
CA ALA A 13 3.75 -10.98 -7.38
C ALA A 13 4.23 -9.55 -7.65
N ARG A 14 5.36 -9.38 -8.35
CA ARG A 14 5.85 -8.05 -8.73
C ARG A 14 4.89 -7.36 -9.67
N LEU A 15 4.39 -8.05 -10.70
CA LEU A 15 3.47 -7.46 -11.67
C LEU A 15 2.15 -7.03 -11.02
N GLU A 16 1.64 -7.80 -10.05
CA GLU A 16 0.47 -7.42 -9.25
C GLU A 16 0.73 -6.14 -8.45
N LEU A 17 1.89 -6.03 -7.80
CA LEU A 17 2.29 -4.83 -7.04
C LEU A 17 2.54 -3.60 -7.92
N ASP A 18 3.16 -3.79 -9.09
CA ASP A 18 3.41 -2.70 -10.04
C ASP A 18 2.07 -2.10 -10.52
N ARG A 19 1.12 -2.96 -10.89
CA ARG A 19 -0.25 -2.53 -11.26
C ARG A 19 -0.97 -1.84 -10.11
N ALA A 20 -0.81 -2.31 -8.87
CA ALA A 20 -1.36 -1.64 -7.70
C ALA A 20 -0.73 -0.25 -7.51
N GLY A 21 0.59 -0.15 -7.64
CA GLY A 21 1.33 1.11 -7.53
C GLY A 21 0.89 2.15 -8.58
N GLU A 22 0.53 1.72 -9.79
CA GLU A 22 -0.04 2.61 -10.81
C GLU A 22 -1.38 3.24 -10.36
N LEU A 23 -2.23 2.49 -9.65
CA LEU A 23 -3.50 3.00 -9.12
C LEU A 23 -3.32 4.07 -8.04
N LEU A 24 -2.13 4.18 -7.45
CA LEU A 24 -1.80 5.21 -6.45
C LEU A 24 -1.35 6.54 -7.09
N THR A 25 -1.19 6.60 -8.42
CA THR A 25 -0.92 7.88 -9.12
C THR A 25 -2.15 8.78 -9.19
N SER A 26 -3.35 8.19 -9.11
CA SER A 26 -4.63 8.89 -8.98
C SER A 26 -5.46 8.17 -7.90
N PRO A 27 -5.19 8.44 -6.62
CA PRO A 27 -5.74 7.66 -5.52
C PRO A 27 -7.26 7.88 -5.37
N SER A 28 -7.96 6.77 -5.14
CA SER A 28 -9.37 6.70 -4.76
C SER A 28 -9.49 5.81 -3.52
N PRO A 29 -10.56 5.90 -2.71
CA PRO A 29 -10.73 5.02 -1.55
C PRO A 29 -10.60 3.53 -1.93
N ALA A 30 -11.25 3.12 -3.01
CA ALA A 30 -11.18 1.74 -3.51
C ALA A 30 -9.75 1.34 -3.95
N SER A 31 -8.97 2.24 -4.55
CA SER A 31 -7.59 1.92 -4.91
C SER A 31 -6.66 1.86 -3.70
N LEU A 32 -6.89 2.68 -2.66
CA LEU A 32 -6.15 2.59 -1.40
C LEU A 32 -6.39 1.26 -0.69
N ASP A 33 -7.65 0.84 -0.54
CA ASP A 33 -8.01 -0.44 0.09
C ASP A 33 -7.41 -1.64 -0.66
N ARG A 34 -7.49 -1.60 -1.99
CA ARG A 34 -6.90 -2.63 -2.86
C ARG A 34 -5.38 -2.69 -2.72
N CYS A 35 -4.70 -1.54 -2.71
CA CYS A 35 -3.24 -1.48 -2.57
C CYS A 35 -2.78 -1.96 -1.20
N SER A 36 -3.50 -1.58 -0.13
CA SER A 36 -3.23 -2.05 1.22
C SER A 36 -3.34 -3.57 1.32
N SER A 37 -4.45 -4.14 0.81
CA SER A 37 -4.68 -5.58 0.79
C SER A 37 -3.62 -6.36 -0.01
N LEU A 38 -3.21 -5.81 -1.17
CA LEU A 38 -2.18 -6.43 -2.00
C LEU A 38 -0.78 -6.37 -1.38
N LEU A 39 -0.42 -5.25 -0.74
CA LEU A 39 0.82 -5.13 0.01
C LEU A 39 0.87 -6.14 1.15
N GLU A 40 -0.22 -6.27 1.91
CA GLU A 40 -0.30 -7.25 3.00
C GLU A 40 -0.19 -8.69 2.48
N ALA A 41 -0.96 -9.04 1.46
CA ALA A 41 -0.92 -10.37 0.86
C ALA A 41 0.47 -10.71 0.30
N THR A 42 1.13 -9.75 -0.37
CA THR A 42 2.48 -9.96 -0.91
C THR A 42 3.52 -10.06 0.21
N GLY A 43 3.38 -9.28 1.28
CA GLY A 43 4.23 -9.40 2.47
C GLY A 43 4.14 -10.77 3.12
N ARG A 44 2.92 -11.31 3.26
CA ARG A 44 2.70 -12.69 3.77
C ARG A 44 3.32 -13.74 2.85
N ARG A 45 3.07 -13.67 1.54
CA ARG A 45 3.65 -14.58 0.55
C ARG A 45 5.18 -14.55 0.57
N LEU A 46 5.79 -13.35 0.68
CA LEU A 46 7.23 -13.20 0.79
C LEU A 46 7.80 -13.86 2.05
N ALA A 47 7.12 -13.73 3.19
CA ALA A 47 7.52 -14.39 4.44
C ALA A 47 7.41 -15.92 4.31
N GLU A 48 6.35 -16.43 3.66
CA GLU A 48 6.17 -17.86 3.38
C GLU A 48 7.23 -18.41 2.41
N TRP A 49 7.66 -17.61 1.44
CA TRP A 49 8.67 -18.01 0.46
C TRP A 49 10.10 -17.87 0.95
N GLN A 50 10.35 -17.12 2.04
CA GLN A 50 11.68 -16.87 2.58
C GLN A 50 12.52 -18.16 2.78
N PRO A 51 11.98 -19.27 3.33
CA PRO A 51 12.74 -20.51 3.48
C PRO A 51 13.09 -21.14 2.13
N ARG A 52 12.14 -21.17 1.18
CA ARG A 52 12.34 -21.72 -0.17
C ARG A 52 13.33 -20.89 -0.98
N LEU A 53 13.33 -19.57 -0.81
CA LEU A 53 14.30 -18.67 -1.44
C LEU A 53 15.71 -18.92 -0.91
N ALA A 54 15.86 -19.27 0.37
CA ALA A 54 17.15 -19.65 0.93
C ALA A 54 17.71 -20.94 0.30
N GLU A 55 16.86 -21.89 -0.09
CA GLU A 55 17.28 -23.09 -0.84
C GLU A 55 17.78 -22.76 -2.25
N HIS A 56 17.35 -21.61 -2.82
CA HIS A 56 17.76 -21.13 -4.14
C HIS A 56 18.84 -20.04 -4.05
N SER A 57 19.60 -19.94 -2.95
CA SER A 57 20.57 -18.88 -2.69
C SER A 57 21.75 -18.80 -3.69
N GLY A 58 21.83 -19.71 -4.65
CA GLY A 58 22.80 -19.71 -5.74
C GLY A 58 22.23 -19.38 -7.13
N ASP A 59 20.91 -19.19 -7.24
CA ASP A 59 20.26 -18.84 -8.50
C ASP A 59 20.28 -17.31 -8.72
N PRO A 60 21.09 -16.80 -9.68
CA PRO A 60 21.19 -15.38 -9.92
C PRO A 60 19.89 -14.78 -10.47
N GLU A 61 19.07 -15.57 -11.17
CA GLU A 61 17.81 -15.10 -11.75
C GLU A 61 16.75 -14.91 -10.66
N ALA A 62 16.60 -15.90 -9.77
CA ALA A 62 15.73 -15.80 -8.60
C ALA A 62 16.12 -14.63 -7.69
N LEU A 63 17.43 -14.41 -7.47
CA LEU A 63 17.91 -13.29 -6.67
C LEU A 63 17.59 -11.94 -7.34
N ALA A 64 17.82 -11.81 -8.65
CA ALA A 64 17.53 -10.60 -9.40
C ALA A 64 16.03 -10.26 -9.35
N GLU A 65 15.15 -11.25 -9.51
CA GLU A 65 13.70 -11.02 -9.47
C GLU A 65 13.20 -10.70 -8.06
N ALA A 66 13.78 -11.32 -7.02
CA ALA A 66 13.50 -10.97 -5.63
C ALA A 66 13.86 -9.50 -5.31
N TRP A 67 14.99 -9.01 -5.83
CA TRP A 67 15.36 -7.59 -5.69
C TRP A 67 14.40 -6.64 -6.42
N ARG A 68 13.94 -7.02 -7.61
CA ARG A 68 12.94 -6.25 -8.36
C ARG A 68 11.61 -6.19 -7.61
N LEU A 69 11.15 -7.32 -7.08
CA LEU A 69 9.95 -7.40 -6.24
C LEU A 69 10.09 -6.52 -4.98
N ARG A 70 11.22 -6.60 -4.28
CA ARG A 70 11.49 -5.74 -3.11
C ARG A 70 11.44 -4.25 -3.46
N ARG A 71 11.97 -3.85 -4.62
CA ARG A 71 11.92 -2.45 -5.08
C ARG A 71 10.48 -2.00 -5.35
N SER A 72 9.68 -2.84 -6.01
CA SER A 72 8.26 -2.58 -6.27
C SER A 72 7.48 -2.45 -4.95
N PHE A 73 7.66 -3.39 -4.03
CA PHE A 73 7.04 -3.36 -2.69
C PHE A 73 7.33 -2.04 -1.95
N ARG A 74 8.60 -1.66 -1.84
CA ARG A 74 9.01 -0.41 -1.16
C ARG A 74 8.46 0.84 -1.85
N ARG A 75 8.34 0.83 -3.17
CA ARG A 75 7.74 1.94 -3.91
C ARG A 75 6.26 2.07 -3.57
N THR A 76 5.50 0.98 -3.65
CA THR A 76 4.06 0.97 -3.40
C THR A 76 3.74 1.31 -1.93
N GLU A 77 4.53 0.78 -0.98
CA GLU A 77 4.46 1.13 0.45
C GLU A 77 4.60 2.65 0.66
N ARG A 78 5.63 3.28 0.08
CA ARG A 78 5.87 4.73 0.21
C ARG A 78 4.76 5.56 -0.41
N LEU A 79 4.23 5.14 -1.56
CA LEU A 79 3.10 5.83 -2.19
C LEU A 79 1.85 5.78 -1.30
N LEU A 80 1.55 4.62 -0.73
CA LEU A 80 0.41 4.44 0.16
C LEU A 80 0.57 5.25 1.46
N GLN A 81 1.77 5.22 2.05
CA GLN A 81 2.09 6.03 3.23
C GLN A 81 1.93 7.53 2.93
N GLY A 82 2.50 8.00 1.81
CA GLY A 82 2.39 9.40 1.40
C GLY A 82 0.93 9.84 1.16
N ALA A 83 0.08 8.97 0.62
CA ALA A 83 -1.35 9.25 0.48
C ALA A 83 -2.04 9.41 1.85
N GLY A 84 -1.71 8.54 2.82
CA GLY A 84 -2.23 8.62 4.19
C GLY A 84 -1.78 9.88 4.94
N GLU A 85 -0.49 10.23 4.80
CA GLU A 85 0.07 11.46 5.38
C GLU A 85 -0.55 12.71 4.76
N PHE A 86 -0.71 12.75 3.44
CA PHE A 86 -1.37 13.86 2.74
C PHE A 86 -2.81 14.05 3.24
N HIS A 87 -3.60 12.98 3.31
CA HIS A 87 -4.98 13.07 3.77
C HIS A 87 -5.07 13.55 5.23
N SER A 88 -4.22 13.02 6.11
CA SER A 88 -4.17 13.42 7.52
C SER A 88 -3.82 14.90 7.67
N ASN A 89 -2.82 15.37 6.92
CA ASN A 89 -2.41 16.78 6.89
C ASN A 89 -3.50 17.69 6.32
N TRP A 90 -4.21 17.25 5.28
CA TRP A 90 -5.32 18.00 4.71
C TRP A 90 -6.48 18.16 5.69
N VAL A 91 -6.89 17.07 6.37
CA VAL A 91 -7.93 17.12 7.41
C VAL A 91 -7.52 18.07 8.54
N SER A 92 -6.27 17.97 9.00
CA SER A 92 -5.71 18.84 10.03
C SER A 92 -5.76 20.33 9.64
N ARG A 93 -5.27 20.68 8.44
CA ARG A 93 -5.32 22.07 7.93
C ARG A 93 -6.75 22.59 7.78
N ARG A 94 -7.66 21.76 7.27
CA ARG A 94 -9.08 22.13 7.14
C ARG A 94 -9.70 22.41 8.51
N GLY A 95 -9.33 21.62 9.52
CA GLY A 95 -9.69 21.85 10.92
C GLY A 95 -9.26 23.23 11.42
N ALA A 96 -7.97 23.55 11.25
CA ALA A 96 -7.42 24.86 11.58
C ALA A 96 -8.13 26.02 10.87
N MET A 97 -8.46 25.86 9.59
CA MET A 97 -9.11 26.90 8.81
C MET A 97 -10.58 27.13 9.18
N THR A 98 -11.31 26.08 9.59
CA THR A 98 -12.77 26.15 9.79
C THR A 98 -13.17 26.29 11.25
N GLY A 99 -12.40 25.70 12.18
CA GLY A 99 -12.66 25.73 13.61
C GLY A 99 -11.56 26.39 14.43
N GLY A 100 -10.49 26.88 13.80
CA GLY A 100 -9.33 27.45 14.50
C GLY A 100 -8.50 26.39 15.21
N TYR A 101 -7.85 26.79 16.31
CA TYR A 101 -7.05 25.90 17.14
C TYR A 101 -7.74 25.66 18.48
N THR A 102 -7.55 24.48 19.05
CA THR A 102 -7.95 24.14 20.41
C THR A 102 -7.16 24.93 21.44
N SER A 103 -7.57 24.87 22.71
CA SER A 103 -6.84 25.49 23.83
C SER A 103 -5.43 24.91 24.04
N ALA A 104 -5.14 23.72 23.51
CA ALA A 104 -3.82 23.11 23.52
C ALA A 104 -2.93 23.54 22.32
N GLY A 105 -3.48 24.29 21.36
CA GLY A 105 -2.77 24.69 20.13
C GLY A 105 -2.88 23.68 18.98
N ASP A 106 -3.60 22.58 19.16
CA ASP A 106 -3.88 21.63 18.07
C ASP A 106 -4.97 22.15 17.13
N PRO A 107 -4.93 21.85 15.82
CA PRO A 107 -6.01 22.16 14.89
C PRO A 107 -7.37 21.62 15.37
N ALA A 108 -8.42 22.44 15.29
CA ALA A 108 -9.76 22.01 15.67
C ALA A 108 -10.22 20.80 14.83
N PRO A 109 -10.94 19.82 15.42
CA PRO A 109 -11.38 18.64 14.68
C PRO A 109 -12.37 19.01 13.58
N VAL A 110 -12.25 18.36 12.42
CA VAL A 110 -13.25 18.53 11.35
C VAL A 110 -14.49 17.70 11.69
N LEU A 111 -15.60 18.39 11.99
CA LEU A 111 -16.90 17.78 12.15
C LEU A 111 -17.45 17.40 10.77
N HIS A 112 -17.60 16.10 10.51
CA HIS A 112 -18.25 15.63 9.31
C HIS A 112 -19.77 15.66 9.56
N GLY A 113 -20.47 16.55 8.86
CA GLY A 113 -21.94 16.66 8.95
C GLY A 113 -22.59 15.30 8.76
N HIS A 114 -23.59 15.02 9.60
CA HIS A 114 -24.19 13.70 9.80
C HIS A 114 -24.45 12.90 8.51
N ARG A 115 -24.20 11.59 8.61
CA ARG A 115 -24.43 10.57 7.60
C ARG A 115 -25.90 10.60 7.15
N ILE A 116 -26.16 11.03 5.91
CA ILE A 116 -27.49 10.91 5.30
C ILE A 116 -27.73 9.42 5.05
N SER A 117 -28.64 8.80 5.80
CA SER A 117 -29.16 7.47 5.45
C SER A 117 -30.37 7.63 4.56
N LEU A 118 -30.29 7.16 3.32
CA LEU A 118 -31.48 6.89 2.51
C LEU A 118 -31.98 5.50 2.92
N GLN A 119 -33.03 5.43 3.73
CA GLN A 119 -33.83 4.21 3.87
C GLN A 119 -34.84 4.20 2.73
N GLY A 120 -34.80 3.16 1.90
CA GLY A 120 -35.81 2.81 0.91
C GLY A 120 -36.30 1.40 1.15
#